data_AF-A0A1H6YYS4-F1
#
_entry.id   AF-A0A1H6YYS4-F1
#
_cell.length_a   1.000
_cell.length_b   1.000
_cell.length_c   1.000
_cell.angle_alpha   90.00
_cell.angle_beta   90.00
_cell.angle_gamma   90.00
#
_symmetry.space_group_name_H-M   'P 1'
#
loop_
_entity.id
_entity.type
_entity.pdbx_description
1 polymer ?
#
loop_
_entity_poly.entity_id
_entity_poly.type
_entity_poly.pdbx_seq_one_letter_code
_entity_poly.pdbx_strand_id
1 'polypeptide(L)'
;MSENRLPDYLDHMQQAATDACSFVEGLAKEEFLEDKRTQQAVIMSLIIIGEAATKVMDGYAEFVQAHSEVPWRNMRGMRNRIAHGYFDINLDVVWDTVQAALPELLKQLPAVRQDADDEDRTIMGWSRNWLIFPLTGSPPVCPTQC
;
A
#
# COMPACT_ATOMS: atom_id res chain seq x y z
N MET A 1 -0.85 9.69 19.96
CA MET A 1 -0.19 8.50 19.39
C MET A 1 -0.81 8.31 18.01
N SER A 2 -0.05 8.46 16.93
CA SER A 2 -0.63 8.16 15.60
C SER A 2 -0.84 6.66 15.55
N GLU A 3 -2.10 6.25 15.41
CA GLU A 3 -2.49 4.87 15.16
C GLU A 3 -1.76 4.37 13.90
N ASN A 4 -1.25 3.13 13.93
CA ASN A 4 -0.62 2.51 12.76
C ASN A 4 -1.70 2.30 11.70
N ARG A 5 -1.61 3.03 10.59
CA ARG A 5 -2.59 3.00 9.49
C ARG A 5 -2.12 2.20 8.29
N LEU A 6 -0.94 1.58 8.37
CA LEU A 6 -0.40 0.77 7.29
C LEU A 6 -1.37 -0.34 6.86
N PRO A 7 -1.95 -1.13 7.79
CA PRO A 7 -2.97 -2.13 7.46
C PRO A 7 -4.13 -1.55 6.64
N ASP A 8 -4.70 -0.42 7.09
CA ASP A 8 -5.83 0.24 6.41
C ASP A 8 -5.47 0.66 4.98
N TYR A 9 -4.25 1.16 4.75
CA TYR A 9 -3.82 1.58 3.42
C TYR A 9 -3.69 0.40 2.46
N LEU A 10 -3.17 -0.73 2.96
CA LEU A 10 -3.05 -1.96 2.17
C LEU A 10 -4.44 -2.54 1.85
N ASP A 11 -5.36 -2.52 2.82
CA ASP A 11 -6.74 -2.96 2.63
C ASP A 11 -7.47 -2.09 1.60
N HIS A 12 -7.31 -0.76 1.65
CA HIS A 12 -7.85 0.14 0.64
C HIS A 12 -7.28 -0.13 -0.76
N MET A 13 -5.97 -0.41 -0.88
CA MET A 13 -5.35 -0.76 -2.17
C MET A 13 -5.93 -2.06 -2.71
N GLN A 14 -6.05 -3.09 -1.87
CA GLN A 14 -6.57 -4.39 -2.26
C GLN A 14 -8.03 -4.31 -2.70
N GLN A 15 -8.86 -3.60 -1.94
CA GLN A 15 -10.28 -3.43 -2.28
C GLN A 15 -10.43 -2.68 -3.61
N ALA A 16 -9.75 -1.54 -3.77
CA ALA A 16 -9.84 -0.76 -4.99
C ALA A 16 -9.33 -1.51 -6.22
N ALA A 17 -8.25 -2.30 -6.08
CA ALA A 17 -7.75 -3.15 -7.17
C ALA A 17 -8.74 -4.26 -7.54
N THR A 18 -9.38 -4.88 -6.54
CA THR A 18 -10.43 -5.89 -6.74
C THR A 18 -11.62 -5.29 -7.47
N ASP A 19 -12.11 -4.14 -7.02
CA ASP A 19 -13.23 -3.43 -7.63
C ASP A 19 -12.94 -3.10 -9.10
N ALA A 20 -11.77 -2.52 -9.39
CA ALA A 20 -11.36 -2.18 -10.75
C ALA A 20 -11.35 -3.39 -11.69
N CYS A 21 -10.83 -4.53 -11.23
CA CYS A 21 -10.83 -5.76 -12.02
C CYS A 21 -12.26 -6.27 -12.26
N SER A 22 -13.14 -6.21 -11.24
CA SER A 22 -14.53 -6.64 -11.37
C SER A 22 -15.35 -5.80 -12.35
N PHE A 23 -15.05 -4.49 -12.46
CA PHE A 23 -15.80 -3.60 -13.36
C PHE A 23 -15.55 -3.90 -14.84
N VAL A 24 -14.40 -4.49 -15.16
CA VAL A 24 -14.02 -4.83 -16.53
C VAL A 24 -14.12 -6.33 -16.82
N GLU A 25 -14.61 -7.12 -15.88
CA GLU A 25 -14.73 -8.56 -16.04
C GLU A 25 -15.70 -8.91 -17.18
N GLY A 26 -15.22 -9.69 -18.15
CA GLY A 26 -15.98 -10.07 -19.32
C GLY A 26 -16.18 -8.97 -20.37
N LEU A 27 -15.62 -7.78 -20.16
CA LEU A 27 -15.70 -6.65 -21.09
C LEU A 27 -14.59 -6.73 -22.14
N ALA A 28 -14.92 -6.47 -23.41
CA ALA A 28 -13.91 -6.20 -24.43
C ALA A 28 -13.38 -4.76 -24.28
N LYS A 29 -12.19 -4.50 -24.86
CA LYS A 29 -11.56 -3.17 -24.79
C LYS A 29 -12.43 -2.11 -25.46
N GLU A 30 -13.02 -2.44 -26.60
CA GLU A 30 -13.87 -1.53 -27.37
C GLU A 30 -15.12 -1.13 -26.56
N GLU A 31 -15.73 -2.09 -25.85
CA GLU A 31 -16.87 -1.84 -24.96
C GLU A 31 -16.47 -0.95 -23.78
N PHE A 32 -15.28 -1.18 -23.20
CA PHE A 32 -14.73 -0.31 -22.16
C PHE A 32 -14.53 1.14 -22.64
N LEU A 33 -14.04 1.33 -23.87
CA LEU A 33 -13.79 2.66 -24.46
C LEU A 33 -15.09 3.42 -24.76
N GLU A 34 -16.22 2.73 -24.89
CA GLU A 34 -17.54 3.34 -25.07
C GLU A 34 -18.30 3.53 -23.75
N ASP A 35 -17.98 2.76 -22.71
CA ASP A 35 -18.62 2.84 -21.41
C ASP A 35 -17.94 3.83 -20.45
N LYS A 36 -18.37 5.10 -20.54
CA LYS A 36 -17.90 6.17 -19.66
C LYS A 36 -18.10 5.89 -18.16
N ARG A 37 -19.16 5.15 -17.78
CA ARG A 37 -19.44 4.86 -16.38
C ARG A 37 -18.37 3.92 -15.83
N THR A 38 -18.06 2.87 -16.57
CA THR A 38 -17.02 1.90 -16.21
C THR A 38 -15.64 2.55 -16.20
N GLN A 39 -15.32 3.41 -17.19
CA GLN A 39 -14.09 4.20 -17.19
C GLN A 39 -13.95 5.04 -15.90
N GLN A 40 -15.00 5.76 -15.51
CA GLN A 40 -14.96 6.60 -14.30
C GLN A 40 -14.79 5.77 -13.02
N ALA A 41 -15.47 4.62 -12.93
CA ALA A 41 -15.34 3.70 -11.81
C ALA A 41 -13.90 3.16 -11.69
N VAL A 42 -13.32 2.70 -12.79
CA VAL A 42 -11.93 2.23 -12.85
C VAL A 42 -10.94 3.34 -12.50
N ILE A 43 -11.10 4.53 -13.08
CA ILE A 43 -10.24 5.68 -12.82
C ILE A 43 -10.26 6.05 -11.33
N MET A 44 -11.43 6.03 -10.69
CA MET A 44 -11.53 6.30 -9.25
C MET A 44 -10.77 5.24 -8.44
N SER A 45 -10.91 3.96 -8.77
CA SER A 45 -10.15 2.89 -8.11
C SER A 45 -8.63 3.10 -8.23
N LEU A 46 -8.15 3.49 -9.43
CA LEU A 46 -6.72 3.79 -9.63
C LEU A 46 -6.24 5.00 -8.81
N ILE A 47 -7.08 6.01 -8.62
CA ILE A 47 -6.76 7.16 -7.75
C ILE A 47 -6.62 6.70 -6.30
N ILE A 48 -7.55 5.86 -5.80
CA ILE A 48 -7.53 5.34 -4.44
C ILE A 48 -6.25 4.54 -4.20
N ILE A 49 -5.90 3.64 -5.12
CA ILE A 49 -4.68 2.84 -5.05
C ILE A 49 -3.45 3.75 -4.96
N GLY A 50 -3.35 4.75 -5.84
CA GLY A 50 -2.18 5.65 -5.85
C GLY A 50 -2.10 6.58 -4.65
N GLU A 51 -3.23 7.02 -4.08
CA GLU A 51 -3.25 7.80 -2.84
C GLU A 51 -2.80 6.95 -1.66
N ALA A 52 -3.32 5.73 -1.52
CA ALA A 52 -2.92 4.81 -0.47
C ALA A 52 -1.42 4.43 -0.58
N ALA A 53 -0.94 4.14 -1.79
CA ALA A 53 0.49 3.91 -2.04
C ALA A 53 1.35 5.12 -1.66
N THR A 54 0.88 6.34 -1.91
CA THR A 54 1.57 7.57 -1.50
C THR A 54 1.67 7.68 0.02
N LYS A 55 0.59 7.39 0.76
CA LYS A 55 0.62 7.39 2.22
C LYS A 55 1.57 6.34 2.79
N VAL A 56 1.61 5.15 2.19
CA VAL A 56 2.56 4.09 2.59
C VAL A 56 4.00 4.54 2.35
N MET A 57 4.30 5.06 1.16
CA MET A 57 5.63 5.58 0.82
C MET A 57 6.10 6.71 1.75
N ASP A 58 5.22 7.65 2.07
CA ASP A 58 5.58 8.83 2.86
C ASP A 58 5.65 8.52 4.37
N GLY A 59 4.91 7.51 4.85
CA GLY A 59 4.80 7.17 6.27
C GLY A 59 5.60 5.95 6.74
N TYR A 60 5.94 5.01 5.83
CA TYR A 60 6.49 3.69 6.16
C TYR A 60 7.63 3.32 5.21
N ALA A 61 8.67 4.15 5.17
CA ALA A 61 9.78 4.01 4.21
C ALA A 61 10.54 2.67 4.35
N GLU A 62 10.71 2.17 5.59
CA GLU A 62 11.37 0.89 5.88
C GLU A 62 10.57 -0.29 5.31
N PHE A 63 9.25 -0.28 5.50
CA PHE A 63 8.33 -1.27 4.94
C PHE A 63 8.35 -1.25 3.40
N VAL A 64 8.34 -0.07 2.80
CA VAL A 64 8.42 0.10 1.33
C VAL A 64 9.74 -0.43 0.78
N GLN A 65 10.83 -0.29 1.54
CA GLN A 65 12.14 -0.84 1.16
C GLN A 65 12.16 -2.37 1.27
N ALA A 66 11.52 -2.94 2.31
CA ALA A 66 11.38 -4.37 2.47
C ALA A 66 10.55 -5.01 1.35
N HIS A 67 9.50 -4.31 0.90
CA HIS A 67 8.58 -4.74 -0.17
C HIS A 67 8.84 -4.04 -1.51
N SER A 68 10.08 -4.07 -1.98
CA SER A 68 10.50 -3.38 -3.21
C SER A 68 9.93 -3.99 -4.51
N GLU A 69 9.42 -5.22 -4.45
CA GLU A 69 8.70 -5.92 -5.50
C GLU A 69 7.36 -5.28 -5.84
N VAL A 70 6.74 -4.62 -4.86
CA VAL A 70 5.47 -3.90 -5.06
C VAL A 70 5.75 -2.58 -5.79
N PRO A 71 5.02 -2.27 -6.87
CA PRO A 71 5.32 -1.11 -7.72
C PRO A 71 4.78 0.22 -7.15
N TRP A 72 5.14 0.56 -5.91
CA TRP A 72 4.66 1.74 -5.17
C TRP A 72 4.75 3.05 -5.96
N ARG A 73 5.92 3.30 -6.57
CA ARG A 73 6.19 4.50 -7.37
C ARG A 73 5.29 4.58 -8.60
N ASN A 74 4.99 3.45 -9.23
CA ASN A 74 4.13 3.42 -10.41
C ASN A 74 2.69 3.73 -10.02
N MET A 75 2.20 3.20 -8.89
CA MET A 75 0.86 3.51 -8.36
C MET A 75 0.70 5.01 -8.05
N ARG A 76 1.69 5.61 -7.35
CA ARG A 76 1.73 7.07 -7.12
C ARG A 76 1.79 7.85 -8.44
N GLY A 77 2.61 7.40 -9.39
CA GLY A 77 2.73 8.00 -10.72
C GLY A 77 1.42 7.98 -11.50
N MET A 78 0.66 6.88 -11.44
CA MET A 78 -0.63 6.75 -12.12
C MET A 78 -1.64 7.76 -11.56
N ARG A 79 -1.77 7.87 -10.24
CA ARG A 79 -2.62 8.89 -9.61
C ARG A 79 -2.22 10.30 -10.01
N ASN A 80 -0.92 10.62 -10.05
CA ASN A 80 -0.46 11.93 -10.48
C ASN A 80 -0.82 12.22 -11.93
N ARG A 81 -0.68 11.23 -12.82
CA ARG A 81 -1.04 11.41 -14.24
C ARG A 81 -2.53 11.62 -14.44
N ILE A 82 -3.36 10.87 -13.71
CA ILE A 82 -4.84 11.03 -13.72
C ILE A 82 -5.22 12.42 -13.18
N ALA A 83 -4.63 12.85 -12.05
CA ALA A 83 -4.97 14.11 -11.40
C ALA A 83 -4.55 15.34 -12.23
N HIS A 84 -3.43 15.27 -12.94
CA HIS A 84 -2.92 16.38 -13.75
C HIS A 84 -3.47 16.42 -15.19
N GLY A 85 -4.06 15.33 -15.68
CA GLY A 85 -4.48 15.18 -17.07
C GLY A 85 -5.94 14.77 -17.25
N TYR A 86 -6.86 15.20 -16.36
CA TYR A 86 -8.26 14.73 -16.33
C TYR A 86 -9.01 14.81 -17.68
N PHE A 87 -8.60 15.70 -18.59
CA PHE A 87 -9.18 15.80 -19.95
C PHE A 87 -8.48 14.92 -21.02
N ASP A 88 -7.23 14.49 -20.78
CA ASP A 88 -6.39 13.72 -21.72
C ASP A 88 -5.92 12.39 -21.09
N ILE A 89 -6.76 11.77 -20.25
CA ILE A 89 -6.45 10.45 -19.71
C ILE A 89 -6.39 9.46 -20.87
N ASN A 90 -5.21 8.89 -21.09
CA ASN A 90 -5.03 7.82 -22.06
C ASN A 90 -5.72 6.54 -21.52
N LEU A 91 -6.92 6.25 -22.05
CA LEU A 91 -7.75 5.11 -21.66
C LEU A 91 -7.13 3.76 -22.06
N ASP A 92 -6.27 3.71 -23.07
CA ASP A 92 -5.51 2.50 -23.39
C ASP A 92 -4.60 2.10 -22.22
N VAL A 93 -3.92 3.08 -21.62
CA VAL A 93 -3.05 2.79 -20.47
C VAL A 93 -3.88 2.43 -19.24
N VAL A 94 -5.06 3.04 -19.05
CA VAL A 94 -5.98 2.63 -17.98
C VAL A 94 -6.38 1.17 -18.16
N TRP A 95 -6.80 0.80 -19.36
CA TRP A 95 -7.17 -0.57 -19.70
C TRP A 95 -6.04 -1.56 -19.44
N ASP A 96 -4.84 -1.29 -19.97
CA ASP A 96 -3.68 -2.16 -19.79
C ASP A 96 -3.28 -2.30 -18.32
N THR A 97 -3.43 -1.22 -17.53
CA THR A 97 -3.19 -1.24 -16.09
C THR A 97 -4.15 -2.20 -15.38
N VAL A 98 -5.44 -2.13 -15.69
CA VAL A 98 -6.43 -3.03 -15.08
C VAL A 98 -6.28 -4.47 -15.54
N GLN A 99 -5.91 -4.72 -16.79
CA GLN A 99 -5.83 -6.08 -17.32
C GLN A 99 -4.53 -6.81 -16.94
N ALA A 100 -3.44 -6.09 -16.69
CA ALA A 100 -2.14 -6.72 -16.40
C ALA A 100 -1.58 -6.34 -15.02
N ALA A 101 -1.52 -5.05 -14.69
CA ALA A 101 -0.83 -4.59 -13.49
C ALA A 101 -1.63 -4.85 -12.20
N LEU A 102 -2.95 -4.63 -12.22
CA LEU A 102 -3.79 -4.85 -11.03
C LEU A 102 -3.90 -6.33 -10.63
N PRO A 103 -4.08 -7.30 -11.55
CA PRO A 103 -4.08 -8.71 -11.20
C PRO A 103 -2.76 -9.16 -10.58
N GLU A 104 -1.63 -8.61 -11.03
CA GLU A 104 -0.33 -8.91 -10.44
C GLU A 104 -0.19 -8.29 -9.04
N LEU A 105 -0.63 -7.04 -8.86
CA LEU A 105 -0.68 -6.39 -7.54
C LEU A 105 -1.54 -7.19 -6.55
N LEU A 106 -2.70 -7.70 -6.98
CA LEU A 106 -3.59 -8.51 -6.15
C LEU A 106 -2.98 -9.83 -5.68
N LYS A 107 -1.99 -10.38 -6.40
CA LYS A 107 -1.24 -11.57 -5.94
C LYS A 107 -0.24 -11.22 -4.84
N GLN A 108 0.29 -10.00 -4.85
CA GLN A 108 1.34 -9.55 -3.92
C GLN A 108 0.76 -9.03 -2.60
N LEU A 109 -0.33 -8.26 -2.67
CA LEU A 109 -0.91 -7.58 -1.52
C LEU A 109 -1.25 -8.48 -0.32
N PRO A 110 -1.76 -9.72 -0.48
CA PRO A 110 -2.07 -10.57 0.67
C PRO A 110 -0.85 -10.91 1.54
N ALA A 111 0.32 -11.15 0.94
CA ALA A 111 1.55 -11.44 1.68
C ALA A 111 2.05 -10.18 2.41
N VAL A 112 2.12 -9.06 1.67
CA VAL A 112 2.52 -7.75 2.19
C VAL A 112 1.61 -7.31 3.36
N ARG A 113 0.30 -7.61 3.27
CA ARG A 113 -0.69 -7.30 4.30
C ARG A 113 -0.50 -8.11 5.58
N GLN A 114 -0.07 -9.37 5.47
CA GLN A 114 0.26 -10.22 6.62
C GLN A 114 1.51 -9.72 7.32
N ASP A 115 2.55 -9.34 6.57
CA ASP A 115 3.79 -8.81 7.14
C ASP A 115 3.54 -7.51 7.92
N ALA A 116 2.62 -6.66 7.44
CA ALA A 116 2.21 -5.44 8.16
C ALA A 116 1.51 -5.71 9.51
N ASP A 117 0.80 -6.83 9.66
CA ASP A 117 0.19 -7.23 10.94
C ASP A 117 1.25 -7.74 11.94
N ASP A 118 2.27 -8.43 11.45
CA ASP A 118 3.31 -9.02 12.28
C ASP A 118 4.31 -7.97 12.80
N GLU A 119 4.55 -6.88 12.05
CA GLU A 119 5.30 -5.72 12.54
C GLU A 119 4.57 -5.00 13.70
N ASP A 120 3.25 -4.80 13.59
CA ASP A 120 2.44 -4.18 14.65
C ASP A 120 2.46 -5.02 15.93
N ARG A 121 2.37 -6.35 15.79
CA ARG A 121 2.47 -7.31 16.90
C ARG A 121 3.84 -7.33 17.55
N THR A 122 4.91 -7.15 16.78
CA THR A 122 6.28 -7.13 17.30
C THR A 122 6.52 -5.88 18.15
N ILE A 123 6.01 -4.72 17.72
CA ILE A 123 6.06 -3.45 18.46
C ILE A 123 5.21 -3.54 19.75
N MET A 124 4.01 -4.11 19.67
CA MET A 124 3.14 -4.36 20.83
C MET A 124 3.71 -5.40 21.82
N GLY A 125 4.48 -6.37 21.34
CA GLY A 125 5.10 -7.44 22.13
C GLY A 125 6.23 -6.95 23.03
N TRP A 126 6.99 -5.93 22.60
CA TRP A 126 8.08 -5.36 23.40
C TRP A 126 7.57 -4.37 24.45
N SER A 127 6.41 -3.74 24.21
CA SER A 127 5.79 -2.78 25.14
C SER A 127 5.14 -3.45 26.37
N ARG A 128 4.81 -4.76 26.30
CA ARG A 128 4.29 -5.52 27.44
C ARG A 128 5.36 -6.15 28.34
N ASN A 129 6.62 -6.18 27.92
CA ASN A 129 7.66 -6.94 28.63
C ASN A 129 8.55 -6.10 29.58
N TRP A 130 8.20 -4.84 29.83
CA TRP A 130 8.91 -3.96 30.78
C TRP A 130 8.38 -4.00 32.23
N LEU A 131 7.46 -4.91 32.57
CA LEU A 131 6.90 -5.04 33.93
C LEU A 131 7.30 -6.33 34.68
N ILE A 132 8.28 -7.09 34.18
CA ILE A 132 8.81 -8.26 34.90
C ILE A 132 10.35 -8.25 34.84
N PHE A 133 10.96 -7.29 35.53
CA PHE A 133 12.36 -7.41 35.95
C PHE A 133 12.42 -7.11 37.46
N PRO A 134 12.93 -8.02 38.31
CA PRO A 134 13.11 -7.73 39.71
C PRO A 134 14.25 -6.73 39.85
N LEU A 135 14.00 -5.65 40.60
CA LEU A 135 14.98 -4.65 41.00
C LEU A 135 16.03 -5.27 41.93
N THR A 136 17.07 -5.91 41.39
CA THR A 136 18.33 -6.15 42.11
C THR A 136 19.50 -6.25 41.14
N GLY A 137 20.39 -5.26 41.16
CA GLY A 137 21.64 -5.30 40.39
C GLY A 137 22.33 -3.95 40.36
N SER A 138 23.29 -3.76 41.27
CA SER A 138 24.13 -2.58 41.47
C SER A 138 24.81 -2.03 40.19
N PRO A 139 25.17 -0.73 40.14
CA PRO A 139 25.78 -0.13 38.95
C PRO A 139 27.24 -0.58 38.75
N PRO A 140 27.75 -0.60 37.50
CA PRO A 140 29.14 -0.90 37.22
C PRO A 140 30.03 0.30 37.58
N VAL A 141 31.13 0.01 38.28
CA VAL A 141 32.19 0.95 38.63
C VAL A 141 33.09 1.12 37.39
N CYS A 142 33.23 2.36 36.90
CA CYS A 142 34.23 2.72 35.88
C CYS A 142 35.66 2.58 36.43
N PRO A 143 36.59 1.92 35.73
CA PRO A 143 38.01 2.06 36.01
C PRO A 143 38.56 3.25 35.21
N THR A 144 38.82 4.37 35.89
CA THR A 144 39.63 5.45 35.34
C THR A 144 41.10 5.14 35.61
N GLN A 145 41.91 5.20 34.57
CA GLN A 145 43.38 5.25 34.62
C GLN A 145 43.86 6.35 35.58
N CYS A 146 44.74 5.99 36.52
CA CYS A 146 46.01 6.62 36.92
C CYS A 146 46.48 6.04 38.26
#